data_AF-A0A2E0X3U4-F1
#
_entry.id   AF-A0A2E0X3U4-F1
#
_cell.length_a   1.000
_cell.length_b   1.000
_cell.length_c   1.000
_cell.angle_alpha   90.00
_cell.angle_beta   90.00
_cell.angle_gamma   90.00
#
_symmetry.space_group_name_H-M   'P 1'
#
loop_
_entity.id
_entity.type
_entity.pdbx_description
1 polymer ?
#
loop_
_entity_poly.entity_id
_entity_poly.type
_entity_poly.pdbx_seq_one_letter_code
_entity_poly.pdbx_strand_id
1 'polypeptide(L)'
;MKLDAIPTGGRAAPQSPTPDRQVQGVFSALLEAAGRSGYASAQSGRDTPLADNSAQAAWFDWFAVERGGGRYASESTADAQQLRSGYGEILARAHAEGGYVAPFDFLRRLSQDELEIVQHVHRLAQPIDVGALNEEGALNLLLPPAAQVDLNHDGLTQAGAGMSLRFPDSNTPASVVDAWEEATAGLPPGERMMYELRMVLPTALANIHTDETGAFSHAVEPGDPEWINPLADPGYSYATATQQQLDGLDFALSLGSITRAQYDRQQGFWQGLQDALRERGAQ
;
A
#
# COMPACT_ATOMS: atom_id res chain seq x y z
N MET A 1 3.50 -53.69 15.73
CA MET A 1 3.03 -52.71 14.74
C MET A 1 2.32 -51.61 15.50
N LYS A 2 3.04 -50.55 15.88
CA LYS A 2 2.48 -49.36 16.53
C LYS A 2 2.26 -48.33 15.43
N LEU A 3 1.04 -47.84 15.31
CA LEU A 3 0.67 -46.74 14.42
C LEU A 3 1.12 -45.44 15.09
N ASP A 4 2.13 -44.80 14.53
CA ASP A 4 2.52 -43.45 14.92
C ASP A 4 1.50 -42.46 14.32
N ALA A 5 0.97 -41.61 15.20
CA ALA A 5 0.05 -40.55 14.84
C ALA A 5 0.78 -39.48 14.01
N ILE A 6 0.18 -39.10 12.90
CA ILE A 6 0.60 -37.96 12.06
C ILE A 6 0.42 -36.68 12.88
N PRO A 7 1.43 -35.80 12.99
CA PRO A 7 1.24 -34.53 13.67
C PRO A 7 0.34 -33.65 12.81
N THR A 8 -0.85 -33.35 13.33
CA THR A 8 -1.76 -32.33 12.81
C THR A 8 -1.05 -30.98 12.76
N GLY A 9 -1.11 -30.33 11.60
CA GLY A 9 -0.46 -29.05 11.30
C GLY A 9 -0.67 -28.02 12.40
N GLY A 10 0.45 -27.55 12.94
CA GLY A 10 0.46 -26.43 13.88
C GLY A 10 -0.01 -25.17 13.15
N ARG A 11 -1.13 -24.63 13.59
CA ARG A 11 -1.59 -23.29 13.25
C ARG A 11 -0.45 -22.32 13.57
N ALA A 12 0.12 -21.65 12.56
CA ALA A 12 1.18 -20.67 12.76
C ALA A 12 0.73 -19.64 13.81
N ALA A 13 1.59 -19.37 14.81
CA ALA A 13 1.35 -18.31 15.76
C ALA A 13 1.18 -16.97 15.02
N PRO A 14 0.29 -16.06 15.48
CA PRO A 14 0.15 -14.76 14.84
C PRO A 14 1.51 -14.07 14.84
N GLN A 15 2.05 -13.81 13.64
CA GLN A 15 3.26 -13.02 13.49
C GLN A 15 2.97 -11.62 14.04
N SER A 16 3.94 -11.03 14.75
CA SER A 16 3.82 -9.63 15.16
C SER A 16 3.58 -8.78 13.92
N PRO A 17 2.59 -7.86 13.93
CA PRO A 17 2.30 -7.04 12.77
C PRO A 17 3.55 -6.25 12.36
N THR A 18 3.82 -6.19 11.05
CA THR A 18 4.91 -5.40 10.49
C THR A 18 4.76 -3.92 10.89
N PRO A 19 5.85 -3.12 10.89
CA PRO A 19 5.76 -1.69 11.19
C PRO A 19 4.70 -0.96 10.33
N ASP A 20 4.56 -1.35 9.07
CA ASP A 20 3.52 -0.83 8.16
C ASP A 20 2.11 -1.18 8.67
N ARG A 21 1.86 -2.44 9.03
CA ARG A 21 0.54 -2.88 9.55
C ARG A 21 0.18 -2.19 10.86
N GLN A 22 1.16 -1.91 11.71
CA GLN A 22 0.94 -1.18 12.96
C GLN A 22 0.49 0.25 12.70
N VAL A 23 1.20 0.99 11.86
CA VAL A 23 0.83 2.38 11.53
C VAL A 23 -0.49 2.42 10.74
N GLN A 24 -0.71 1.51 9.79
CA GLN A 24 -1.98 1.36 9.08
C GLN A 24 -3.14 1.11 10.04
N GLY A 25 -2.97 0.25 11.05
CA GLY A 25 -3.99 -0.03 12.06
C GLY A 25 -4.41 1.21 12.84
N VAL A 26 -3.44 1.98 13.34
CA VAL A 26 -3.71 3.22 14.09
C VAL A 26 -4.42 4.25 13.21
N PHE A 27 -3.91 4.50 12.00
CA PHE A 27 -4.51 5.49 11.11
C PHE A 27 -5.85 5.05 10.53
N SER A 28 -6.09 3.75 10.36
CA SER A 28 -7.42 3.25 9.98
C SER A 28 -8.46 3.50 11.06
N ALA A 29 -8.10 3.33 12.34
CA ALA A 29 -8.98 3.64 13.45
C ALA A 29 -9.23 5.16 13.59
N LEU A 30 -8.23 6.01 13.33
CA LEU A 30 -8.41 7.47 13.27
C LEU A 30 -9.36 7.89 12.15
N LEU A 31 -9.20 7.29 10.96
CA LEU A 31 -10.09 7.53 9.82
C LEU A 31 -11.52 7.06 10.12
N GLU A 32 -11.70 5.89 10.71
CA GLU A 32 -13.02 5.37 11.11
C GLU A 32 -13.71 6.33 12.10
N ALA A 33 -12.97 6.84 13.10
CA ALA A 33 -13.47 7.84 14.05
C ALA A 33 -13.86 9.17 13.37
N ALA A 34 -13.24 9.51 12.24
CA ALA A 34 -13.56 10.67 11.42
C ALA A 34 -14.67 10.40 10.38
N GLY A 35 -15.25 9.19 10.37
CA GLY A 35 -16.30 8.80 9.42
C GLY A 35 -15.77 8.41 8.04
N ARG A 36 -14.50 7.99 7.95
CA ARG A 36 -13.81 7.61 6.71
C ARG A 36 -13.32 6.16 6.76
N SER A 37 -13.12 5.57 5.60
CA SER A 37 -12.53 4.23 5.48
C SER A 37 -11.01 4.31 5.57
N GLY A 38 -10.42 3.39 6.35
CA GLY A 38 -8.98 3.11 6.37
C GLY A 38 -8.63 1.89 5.52
N TYR A 39 -7.55 1.20 5.88
CA TYR A 39 -7.16 -0.06 5.23
C TYR A 39 -8.19 -1.16 5.51
N ALA A 40 -8.70 -1.80 4.47
CA ALA A 40 -9.59 -2.95 4.55
C ALA A 40 -8.95 -4.13 5.30
N SER A 41 -7.63 -4.24 5.25
CA SER A 41 -6.86 -5.24 5.96
C SER A 41 -6.57 -4.86 7.42
N ALA A 42 -6.77 -3.61 7.85
CA ALA A 42 -6.50 -3.21 9.23
C ALA A 42 -7.45 -3.93 10.19
N GLN A 43 -6.92 -4.39 11.31
CA GLN A 43 -7.76 -4.95 12.36
C GLN A 43 -8.68 -3.85 12.90
N SER A 44 -9.99 -4.12 12.98
CA SER A 44 -10.97 -3.17 13.48
C SER A 44 -10.71 -2.90 14.97
N GLY A 45 -10.09 -1.77 15.29
CA GLY A 45 -9.82 -1.30 16.65
C GLY A 45 -11.04 -0.74 17.37
N ARG A 46 -12.26 -1.12 16.95
CA ARG A 46 -13.55 -0.50 17.31
C ARG A 46 -13.81 -0.35 18.81
N ASP A 47 -13.16 -1.16 19.64
CA ASP A 47 -13.46 -1.22 21.08
C ASP A 47 -12.41 -0.53 21.97
N THR A 48 -11.36 0.07 21.41
CA THR A 48 -10.35 0.79 22.20
C THR A 48 -10.27 2.26 21.79
N PRO A 49 -10.64 3.19 22.68
CA PRO A 49 -10.41 4.62 22.44
C PRO A 49 -8.93 4.86 22.15
N LEU A 50 -8.63 5.47 21.01
CA LEU A 50 -7.28 5.91 20.70
C LEU A 50 -6.88 7.01 21.67
N ALA A 51 -5.63 6.96 22.16
CA ALA A 51 -5.09 8.05 22.95
C ALA A 51 -4.83 9.27 22.04
N ASP A 52 -4.89 10.48 22.60
CA ASP A 52 -4.70 11.72 21.83
C ASP A 52 -3.37 11.73 21.05
N ASN A 53 -2.33 11.09 21.60
CA ASN A 53 -1.00 10.99 21.00
C ASN A 53 -0.78 9.76 20.11
N SER A 54 -1.80 8.92 19.87
CA SER A 54 -1.65 7.67 19.11
C SER A 54 -1.11 7.90 17.69
N ALA A 55 -1.57 8.97 17.00
CA ALA A 55 -1.09 9.32 15.66
C ALA A 55 0.41 9.62 15.64
N GLN A 56 0.87 10.45 16.59
CA GLN A 56 2.27 10.85 16.69
C GLN A 56 3.16 9.67 17.11
N ALA A 57 2.72 8.84 18.06
CA ALA A 57 3.46 7.68 18.51
C ALA A 57 3.65 6.65 17.38
N ALA A 58 2.57 6.33 16.65
CA ALA A 58 2.62 5.41 15.52
C ALA A 58 3.56 5.91 14.40
N TRP A 59 3.51 7.20 14.10
CA TRP A 59 4.44 7.84 13.17
C TRP A 59 5.89 7.75 13.65
N PHE A 60 6.15 8.02 14.93
CA PHE A 60 7.50 7.98 15.50
C PHE A 60 8.12 6.59 15.44
N ASP A 61 7.34 5.55 15.73
CA ASP A 61 7.78 4.16 15.69
C ASP A 61 8.06 3.72 14.25
N TRP A 62 7.14 4.03 13.32
CA TRP A 62 7.32 3.73 11.90
C TRP A 62 8.52 4.47 11.29
N PHE A 63 8.66 5.77 11.58
CA PHE A 63 9.77 6.58 11.09
C PHE A 63 11.13 6.05 11.57
N ALA A 64 11.21 5.54 12.80
CA ALA A 64 12.45 4.98 13.33
C ALA A 64 12.93 3.76 12.51
N VAL A 65 12.00 2.91 12.06
CA VAL A 65 12.29 1.79 11.15
C VAL A 65 12.77 2.32 9.79
N GLU A 66 12.03 3.26 9.20
CA GLU A 66 12.38 3.85 7.90
C GLU A 66 13.70 4.61 7.91
N ARG A 67 14.12 5.14 9.07
CA ARG A 67 15.42 5.76 9.25
C ARG A 67 16.57 4.76 9.23
N GLY A 68 16.33 3.51 9.65
CA GLY A 68 17.33 2.45 9.79
C GLY A 68 17.72 1.74 8.49
N GLY A 69 17.08 2.07 7.36
CA GLY A 69 17.37 1.45 6.07
C GLY A 69 16.27 1.62 5.01
N GLY A 70 15.20 2.35 5.31
CA GLY A 70 14.10 2.62 4.40
C GLY A 70 14.15 4.04 3.82
N ARG A 71 12.97 4.63 3.68
CA ARG A 71 12.71 5.89 2.98
C ARG A 71 13.55 7.06 3.46
N TYR A 72 13.92 7.12 4.74
CA TYR A 72 14.65 8.25 5.33
C TYR A 72 16.11 7.92 5.65
N ALA A 73 16.64 6.81 5.14
CA ALA A 73 18.00 6.37 5.43
C ALA A 73 19.08 7.41 5.05
N SER A 74 18.85 8.18 3.98
CA SER A 74 19.78 9.18 3.44
C SER A 74 19.69 10.56 4.09
N GLU A 75 18.69 10.82 4.94
CA GLU A 75 18.50 12.13 5.56
C GLU A 75 19.63 12.43 6.56
N SER A 76 20.06 13.69 6.67
CA SER A 76 20.97 14.06 7.75
C SER A 76 20.29 13.84 9.12
N THR A 77 21.06 13.69 10.20
CA THR A 77 20.47 13.53 11.54
C THR A 77 19.59 14.70 11.93
N ALA A 78 19.98 15.92 11.57
CA ALA A 78 19.21 17.13 11.87
C ALA A 78 17.90 17.14 11.08
N ASP A 79 17.96 16.89 9.77
CA ASP A 79 16.77 16.89 8.91
C ASP A 79 15.82 15.76 9.31
N ALA A 80 16.34 14.55 9.57
CA ALA A 80 15.53 13.43 10.04
C ALA A 80 14.80 13.74 11.36
N GLN A 81 15.47 14.43 12.29
CA GLN A 81 14.83 14.83 13.55
C GLN A 81 13.74 15.88 13.31
N GLN A 82 13.98 16.83 12.40
CA GLN A 82 12.99 17.85 12.01
C GLN A 82 11.77 17.21 11.35
N LEU A 83 11.97 16.32 10.38
CA LEU A 83 10.89 15.60 9.70
C LEU A 83 10.08 14.76 10.68
N ARG A 84 10.76 14.01 11.56
CA ARG A 84 10.10 13.17 12.56
C ARG A 84 9.25 14.02 13.50
N SER A 85 9.85 14.98 14.20
CA SER A 85 9.15 15.80 15.19
C SER A 85 8.10 16.70 14.56
N GLY A 86 8.45 17.44 13.52
CA GLY A 86 7.56 18.40 12.87
C GLY A 86 6.34 17.74 12.26
N TYR A 87 6.52 16.63 11.51
CA TYR A 87 5.36 15.92 10.98
C TYR A 87 4.54 15.26 12.08
N GLY A 88 5.17 14.73 13.13
CA GLY A 88 4.45 14.17 14.27
C GLY A 88 3.58 15.19 15.00
N GLU A 89 4.02 16.44 15.12
CA GLU A 89 3.22 17.55 15.65
C GLU A 89 2.03 17.89 14.74
N ILE A 90 2.26 17.91 13.41
CA ILE A 90 1.19 18.10 12.42
C ILE A 90 0.13 16.99 12.54
N LEU A 91 0.53 15.72 12.69
CA LEU A 91 -0.40 14.59 12.86
C LEU A 91 -1.20 14.68 14.17
N ALA A 92 -0.56 15.09 15.26
CA ALA A 92 -1.24 15.30 16.53
C ALA A 92 -2.29 16.43 16.44
N ARG A 93 -1.94 17.54 15.78
CA ARG A 93 -2.87 18.64 15.50
C ARG A 93 -3.98 18.23 14.54
N ALA A 94 -3.68 17.46 13.50
CA ALA A 94 -4.69 16.94 12.57
C ALA A 94 -5.73 16.09 13.30
N HIS A 95 -5.30 15.27 14.26
CA HIS A 95 -6.23 14.53 15.11
C HIS A 95 -7.09 15.48 15.99
N ALA A 96 -6.44 16.39 16.73
CA ALA A 96 -7.12 17.25 17.70
C ALA A 96 -8.03 18.32 17.07
N GLU A 97 -7.69 18.81 15.88
CA GLU A 97 -8.36 19.91 15.20
C GLU A 97 -9.32 19.45 14.08
N GLY A 98 -9.58 18.14 13.97
CA GLY A 98 -10.51 17.58 12.98
C GLY A 98 -9.97 17.53 11.55
N GLY A 99 -8.65 17.48 11.37
CA GLY A 99 -7.98 17.40 10.06
C GLY A 99 -8.34 16.14 9.27
N TYR A 100 -8.65 15.02 9.91
CA TYR A 100 -9.15 13.84 9.19
C TYR A 100 -10.61 13.99 8.74
N VAL A 101 -11.39 14.91 9.33
CA VAL A 101 -12.75 15.20 8.86
C VAL A 101 -12.70 16.21 7.70
N ALA A 102 -11.92 17.28 7.88
CA ALA A 102 -11.78 18.39 6.91
C ALA A 102 -10.30 18.62 6.55
N PRO A 103 -9.69 17.76 5.71
CA PRO A 103 -8.24 17.80 5.44
C PRO A 103 -7.82 19.10 4.74
N PHE A 104 -8.63 19.62 3.82
CA PHE A 104 -8.37 20.89 3.14
C PHE A 104 -8.26 22.08 4.09
N ASP A 105 -9.22 22.20 5.01
CA ASP A 105 -9.28 23.33 5.93
C ASP A 105 -8.12 23.25 6.93
N PHE A 106 -7.73 22.05 7.34
CA PHE A 106 -6.56 21.86 8.17
C PHE A 106 -5.26 22.24 7.42
N LEU A 107 -5.05 21.73 6.21
CA LEU A 107 -3.86 22.04 5.41
C LEU A 107 -3.72 23.54 5.10
N ARG A 108 -4.84 24.25 4.86
CA ARG A 108 -4.83 25.71 4.64
C ARG A 108 -4.36 26.52 5.85
N ARG A 109 -4.42 25.95 7.05
CA ARG A 109 -3.96 26.60 8.30
C ARG A 109 -2.50 26.29 8.62
N LEU A 110 -1.86 25.37 7.89
CA LEU A 110 -0.44 25.11 8.05
C LEU A 110 0.36 26.29 7.50
N SER A 111 1.44 26.62 8.21
CA SER A 111 2.45 27.55 7.73
C SER A 111 3.21 26.97 6.53
N GLN A 112 3.95 27.83 5.82
CA GLN A 112 4.78 27.38 4.70
C GLN A 112 5.82 26.34 5.14
N ASP A 113 6.51 26.56 6.26
CA ASP A 113 7.50 25.62 6.80
C ASP A 113 6.87 24.25 7.14
N GLU A 114 5.65 24.24 7.67
CA GLU A 114 4.91 23.00 7.93
C GLU A 114 4.52 22.28 6.63
N LEU A 115 4.09 23.02 5.61
CA LEU A 115 3.81 22.44 4.29
C LEU A 115 5.08 21.89 3.62
N GLU A 116 6.24 22.52 3.82
CA GLU A 116 7.54 22.01 3.35
C GLU A 116 7.91 20.70 4.06
N ILE A 117 7.64 20.58 5.37
CA ILE A 117 7.82 19.32 6.12
C ILE A 117 6.92 18.22 5.54
N VAL A 118 5.63 18.52 5.32
CA VAL A 118 4.68 17.58 4.70
C VAL A 118 5.18 17.17 3.31
N GLN A 119 5.59 18.13 2.48
CA GLN A 119 6.11 17.89 1.14
C GLN A 119 7.32 16.93 1.17
N HIS A 120 8.26 17.12 2.10
CA HIS A 120 9.46 16.31 2.23
C HIS A 120 9.15 14.89 2.70
N VAL A 121 8.30 14.74 3.72
CA VAL A 121 7.81 13.43 4.20
C VAL A 121 7.21 12.63 3.04
N HIS A 122 6.41 13.29 2.22
CA HIS A 122 5.75 12.70 1.06
C HIS A 122 6.60 12.63 -0.21
N ARG A 123 7.85 13.12 -0.18
CA ARG A 123 8.81 13.14 -1.32
C ARG A 123 8.19 13.79 -2.57
N LEU A 124 7.37 14.81 -2.38
CA LEU A 124 6.72 15.51 -3.49
C LEU A 124 7.72 16.46 -4.16
N ALA A 125 7.83 16.35 -5.48
CA ALA A 125 8.77 17.16 -6.26
C ALA A 125 8.36 18.64 -6.33
N GLN A 126 7.06 18.93 -6.32
CA GLN A 126 6.51 20.28 -6.40
C GLN A 126 5.97 20.73 -5.04
N PRO A 127 6.01 22.04 -4.75
CA PRO A 127 5.32 22.62 -3.60
C PRO A 127 3.85 22.24 -3.58
N ILE A 128 3.31 22.08 -2.37
CA ILE A 128 1.90 21.73 -2.17
C ILE A 128 1.04 22.96 -2.44
N ASP A 129 0.25 22.91 -3.51
CA ASP A 129 -0.87 23.84 -3.73
C ASP A 129 -2.16 23.25 -3.16
N VAL A 130 -2.50 23.64 -1.93
CA VAL A 130 -3.70 23.15 -1.22
C VAL A 130 -4.99 23.47 -2.00
N GLY A 131 -5.01 24.53 -2.81
CA GLY A 131 -6.17 24.93 -3.61
C GLY A 131 -6.44 24.00 -4.80
N ALA A 132 -5.44 23.25 -5.24
CA ALA A 132 -5.51 22.35 -6.40
C ALA A 132 -5.70 20.87 -6.01
N LEU A 133 -5.69 20.53 -4.73
CA LEU A 133 -5.83 19.15 -4.27
C LEU A 133 -7.26 18.63 -4.45
N ASN A 134 -7.39 17.32 -4.63
CA ASN A 134 -8.64 16.61 -4.39
C ASN A 134 -8.68 16.07 -2.96
N GLU A 135 -9.82 15.48 -2.57
CA GLU A 135 -10.05 15.05 -1.19
C GLU A 135 -9.06 13.98 -0.74
N GLU A 136 -8.79 13.00 -1.60
CA GLU A 136 -7.79 11.96 -1.34
C GLU A 136 -6.38 12.52 -1.19
N GLY A 137 -5.95 13.35 -2.14
CA GLY A 137 -4.65 13.99 -2.13
C GLY A 137 -4.43 14.85 -0.89
N ALA A 138 -5.46 15.56 -0.42
CA ALA A 138 -5.41 16.32 0.83
C ALA A 138 -5.37 15.41 2.06
N LEU A 139 -6.21 14.36 2.11
CA LEU A 139 -6.25 13.43 3.22
C LEU A 139 -4.92 12.68 3.40
N ASN A 140 -4.37 12.14 2.31
CA ASN A 140 -3.13 11.36 2.32
C ASN A 140 -1.89 12.17 2.68
N LEU A 141 -1.93 13.50 2.57
CA LEU A 141 -0.88 14.37 3.12
C LEU A 141 -0.86 14.42 4.64
N LEU A 142 -1.96 14.01 5.29
CA LEU A 142 -2.10 13.91 6.74
C LEU A 142 -1.94 12.47 7.26
N LEU A 143 -1.52 11.53 6.40
CA LEU A 143 -1.28 10.13 6.77
C LEU A 143 0.21 9.81 6.59
N PRO A 144 0.82 8.94 7.41
CA PRO A 144 2.13 8.38 7.10
C PRO A 144 2.13 7.69 5.72
N PRO A 145 3.23 7.71 4.95
CA PRO A 145 3.26 7.11 3.60
C PRO A 145 2.83 5.64 3.53
N ALA A 146 3.02 4.85 4.59
CA ALA A 146 2.56 3.46 4.66
C ALA A 146 1.06 3.30 4.95
N ALA A 147 0.38 4.37 5.36
CA ALA A 147 -1.03 4.39 5.75
C ALA A 147 -1.92 5.24 4.83
N GLN A 148 -1.40 5.67 3.67
CA GLN A 148 -2.18 6.38 2.65
C GLN A 148 -3.26 5.47 2.06
N VAL A 149 -4.39 6.05 1.72
CA VAL A 149 -5.57 5.33 1.24
C VAL A 149 -5.93 5.74 -0.19
N ASP A 150 -6.28 4.78 -1.03
CA ASP A 150 -7.03 4.99 -2.26
C ASP A 150 -8.51 5.16 -1.85
N LEU A 151 -8.96 6.42 -1.80
CA LEU A 151 -10.27 6.80 -1.25
C LEU A 151 -11.37 6.68 -2.31
N ASN A 152 -11.02 6.91 -3.58
CA ASN A 152 -11.97 6.89 -4.69
C ASN A 152 -12.08 5.50 -5.35
N HIS A 153 -11.25 4.54 -4.95
CA HIS A 153 -11.17 3.16 -5.42
C HIS A 153 -10.70 3.01 -6.88
N ASP A 154 -9.96 3.98 -7.40
CA ASP A 154 -9.45 4.00 -8.78
C ASP A 154 -8.14 3.21 -8.95
N GLY A 155 -7.60 2.63 -7.88
CA GLY A 155 -6.39 1.82 -7.88
C GLY A 155 -5.10 2.64 -7.85
N LEU A 156 -5.20 3.96 -7.74
CA LEU A 156 -4.08 4.87 -7.52
C LEU A 156 -4.22 5.47 -6.13
N THR A 157 -3.11 5.52 -5.40
CA THR A 157 -3.03 6.28 -4.16
C THR A 157 -2.45 7.65 -4.45
N GLN A 158 -3.23 8.69 -4.22
CA GLN A 158 -2.85 10.07 -4.44
C GLN A 158 -2.42 10.77 -3.14
N ALA A 159 -1.23 11.38 -3.12
CA ALA A 159 -0.77 12.23 -2.03
C ALA A 159 -0.34 13.59 -2.57
N GLY A 160 -1.03 14.66 -2.19
CA GLY A 160 -0.91 15.94 -2.88
C GLY A 160 -1.29 15.79 -4.36
N ALA A 161 -0.39 16.15 -5.26
CA ALA A 161 -0.52 15.92 -6.71
C ALA A 161 0.21 14.64 -7.19
N GLY A 162 0.91 13.93 -6.30
CA GLY A 162 1.61 12.69 -6.66
C GLY A 162 0.64 11.52 -6.67
N MET A 163 0.73 10.68 -7.71
CA MET A 163 -0.04 9.44 -7.84
C MET A 163 0.91 8.25 -7.77
N SER A 164 0.49 7.17 -7.12
CA SER A 164 1.29 5.96 -7.00
C SER A 164 0.44 4.70 -7.14
N LEU A 165 0.98 3.70 -7.83
CA LEU A 165 0.47 2.34 -7.78
C LEU A 165 1.10 1.63 -6.60
N ARG A 166 0.30 0.88 -5.85
CA ARG A 166 0.76 0.15 -4.66
C ARG A 166 0.10 -1.21 -4.62
N PHE A 167 0.87 -2.22 -4.21
CA PHE A 167 0.30 -3.48 -3.79
C PHE A 167 1.01 -4.02 -2.54
N PRO A 168 0.27 -4.47 -1.52
CA PRO A 168 -1.16 -4.24 -1.31
C PRO A 168 -1.49 -2.77 -1.06
N ASP A 169 -2.65 -2.32 -1.52
CA ASP A 169 -3.20 -0.98 -1.23
C ASP A 169 -4.20 -1.01 -0.04
N SER A 170 -4.86 0.11 0.23
CA SER A 170 -5.87 0.20 1.29
C SER A 170 -7.14 -0.59 1.02
N ASN A 171 -7.41 -0.94 -0.24
CA ASN A 171 -8.63 -1.63 -0.66
C ASN A 171 -8.43 -3.15 -0.81
N THR A 172 -7.18 -3.60 -0.81
CA THR A 172 -6.82 -5.01 -0.93
C THR A 172 -7.40 -5.82 0.25
N PRO A 173 -8.14 -6.91 0.00
CA PRO A 173 -8.77 -7.71 1.05
C PRO A 173 -7.77 -8.27 2.06
N ALA A 174 -8.17 -8.36 3.33
CA ALA A 174 -7.31 -8.87 4.41
C ALA A 174 -6.70 -10.25 4.10
N SER A 175 -7.49 -11.18 3.55
CA SER A 175 -7.02 -12.52 3.16
C SER A 175 -5.93 -12.49 2.08
N VAL A 176 -6.00 -11.52 1.16
CA VAL A 176 -5.01 -11.31 0.11
C VAL A 176 -3.74 -10.69 0.68
N VAL A 177 -3.88 -9.69 1.57
CA VAL A 177 -2.74 -9.08 2.29
C VAL A 177 -1.99 -10.14 3.10
N ASP A 178 -2.68 -10.97 3.87
CA ASP A 178 -2.06 -12.01 4.68
C ASP A 178 -1.33 -13.06 3.82
N ALA A 179 -1.91 -13.44 2.67
CA ALA A 179 -1.25 -14.34 1.71
C ALA A 179 -0.01 -13.69 1.09
N TRP A 180 -0.08 -12.40 0.77
CA TRP A 180 1.04 -11.64 0.24
C TRP A 180 2.19 -11.51 1.24
N GLU A 181 1.90 -11.18 2.50
CA GLU A 181 2.90 -11.08 3.55
C GLU A 181 3.60 -12.42 3.80
N GLU A 182 2.85 -13.53 3.76
CA GLU A 182 3.42 -14.88 3.84
C GLU A 182 4.34 -15.17 2.65
N ALA A 183 3.87 -14.95 1.42
CA ALA A 183 4.62 -15.25 0.21
C ALA A 183 5.87 -14.35 0.03
N THR A 184 5.85 -13.15 0.59
CA THR A 184 6.96 -12.20 0.51
C THR A 184 7.88 -12.22 1.74
N ALA A 185 7.59 -13.06 2.73
CA ALA A 185 8.39 -13.16 3.94
C ALA A 185 9.85 -13.55 3.61
N GLY A 186 10.79 -12.68 4.00
CA GLY A 186 12.22 -12.89 3.79
C GLY A 186 12.73 -12.61 2.37
N LEU A 187 11.87 -12.15 1.45
CA LEU A 187 12.34 -11.70 0.13
C LEU A 187 13.22 -10.45 0.25
N PRO A 188 14.28 -10.33 -0.57
CA PRO A 188 15.01 -9.08 -0.71
C PRO A 188 14.08 -7.94 -1.18
N PRO A 189 14.30 -6.68 -0.74
CA PRO A 189 13.41 -5.56 -1.08
C PRO A 189 13.18 -5.37 -2.59
N GLY A 190 14.26 -5.47 -3.38
CA GLY A 190 14.15 -5.33 -4.84
C GLY A 190 13.35 -6.45 -5.50
N GLU A 191 13.38 -7.67 -4.96
CA GLU A 191 12.58 -8.78 -5.48
C GLU A 191 11.10 -8.61 -5.11
N ARG A 192 10.81 -8.23 -3.86
CA ARG A 192 9.46 -7.87 -3.43
C ARG A 192 8.85 -6.78 -4.32
N MET A 193 9.58 -5.68 -4.55
CA MET A 193 9.13 -4.57 -5.40
C MET A 193 8.80 -5.02 -6.83
N MET A 194 9.56 -5.97 -7.39
CA MET A 194 9.26 -6.52 -8.71
C MET A 194 7.95 -7.31 -8.74
N TYR A 195 7.63 -8.05 -7.67
CA TYR A 195 6.34 -8.73 -7.57
C TYR A 195 5.20 -7.74 -7.29
N GLU A 196 5.41 -6.71 -6.45
CA GLU A 196 4.42 -5.63 -6.23
C GLU A 196 4.06 -4.96 -7.56
N LEU A 197 5.07 -4.63 -8.38
CA LEU A 197 4.86 -4.08 -9.72
C LEU A 197 3.99 -5.00 -10.58
N ARG A 198 4.24 -6.31 -10.57
CA ARG A 198 3.45 -7.28 -11.35
C ARG A 198 2.00 -7.38 -10.88
N MET A 199 1.74 -7.21 -9.58
CA MET A 199 0.39 -7.22 -9.05
C MET A 199 -0.41 -5.98 -9.45
N VAL A 200 0.23 -4.83 -9.67
CA VAL A 200 -0.43 -3.59 -10.12
C VAL A 200 -0.49 -3.41 -11.64
N LEU A 201 0.22 -4.24 -12.41
CA LEU A 201 0.21 -4.16 -13.88
C LEU A 201 -1.20 -4.18 -14.51
N PRO A 202 -2.18 -4.96 -14.01
CA PRO A 202 -3.53 -4.91 -14.56
C PRO A 202 -4.13 -3.49 -14.53
N THR A 203 -4.00 -2.75 -13.41
CA THR A 203 -4.46 -1.35 -13.33
C THR A 203 -3.66 -0.44 -14.26
N ALA A 204 -2.33 -0.61 -14.32
CA ALA A 204 -1.47 0.21 -15.17
C ALA A 204 -1.77 0.05 -16.67
N LEU A 205 -2.20 -1.15 -17.09
CA LEU A 205 -2.39 -1.50 -18.50
C LEU A 205 -3.85 -1.47 -18.96
N ALA A 206 -4.83 -1.58 -18.06
CA ALA A 206 -6.25 -1.60 -18.40
C ALA A 206 -6.73 -0.34 -19.12
N ASN A 207 -6.03 0.77 -18.88
CA ASN A 207 -6.35 2.08 -19.43
C ASN A 207 -5.53 2.42 -20.69
N ILE A 208 -4.84 1.44 -21.27
CA ILE A 208 -4.13 1.58 -22.55
C ILE A 208 -4.92 0.85 -23.63
N HIS A 209 -5.37 1.58 -24.64
CA HIS A 209 -6.19 1.04 -25.73
C HIS A 209 -5.41 0.88 -27.02
N THR A 210 -5.75 -0.17 -27.77
CA THR A 210 -5.19 -0.46 -29.09
C THR A 210 -6.25 -0.37 -30.18
N ASP A 211 -5.82 -0.10 -31.40
CA ASP A 211 -6.68 -0.12 -32.59
C ASP A 211 -6.87 -1.54 -33.16
N GLU A 212 -7.60 -1.66 -34.27
CA GLU A 212 -7.88 -2.93 -34.95
C GLU A 212 -6.61 -3.68 -35.42
N THR A 213 -5.47 -2.99 -35.53
CA THR A 213 -4.17 -3.57 -35.90
C THR A 213 -3.32 -3.97 -34.70
N GLY A 214 -3.80 -3.68 -33.48
CA GLY A 214 -3.07 -3.89 -32.23
C GLY A 214 -2.05 -2.79 -31.91
N ALA A 215 -2.04 -1.68 -32.66
CA ALA A 215 -1.19 -0.53 -32.37
C ALA A 215 -1.79 0.34 -31.26
N PHE A 216 -0.94 1.04 -30.49
CA PHE A 216 -1.41 2.00 -29.49
C PHE A 216 -2.33 3.04 -30.13
N SER A 217 -3.51 3.21 -29.54
CA SER A 217 -4.50 4.21 -29.97
C SER A 217 -4.47 5.42 -29.03
N HIS A 218 -4.76 5.19 -27.75
CA HIS A 218 -4.81 6.21 -26.72
C HIS A 218 -4.72 5.56 -25.34
N ALA A 219 -4.52 6.39 -24.31
CA ALA A 219 -4.69 6.01 -22.93
C ALA A 219 -5.80 6.86 -22.30
N VAL A 220 -6.48 6.29 -21.31
CA VAL A 220 -7.42 7.02 -20.45
C VAL A 220 -6.65 7.53 -19.25
N GLU A 221 -6.84 8.80 -18.89
CA GLU A 221 -6.09 9.41 -17.78
C GLU A 221 -6.80 9.17 -16.44
N PRO A 222 -6.05 9.11 -15.32
CA PRO A 222 -6.64 9.06 -13.99
C PRO A 222 -7.65 10.20 -13.76
N GLY A 223 -8.84 9.83 -13.27
CA GLY A 223 -9.95 10.76 -13.05
C GLY A 223 -10.91 10.93 -14.23
N ASP A 224 -10.59 10.38 -15.41
CA ASP A 224 -11.57 10.30 -16.50
C ASP A 224 -12.68 9.28 -16.16
N PRO A 225 -13.94 9.50 -16.58
CA PRO A 225 -15.04 8.56 -16.32
C PRO A 225 -14.86 7.17 -16.94
N GLU A 226 -13.98 7.05 -17.93
CA GLU A 226 -13.64 5.79 -18.59
C GLU A 226 -12.47 5.07 -17.91
N TRP A 227 -11.87 5.65 -16.85
CA TRP A 227 -10.78 5.02 -16.11
C TRP A 227 -11.28 3.78 -15.38
N ILE A 228 -10.53 2.69 -15.49
CA ILE A 228 -10.89 1.39 -14.93
C ILE A 228 -9.80 0.92 -13.97
N ASN A 229 -10.24 0.49 -12.78
CA ASN A 229 -9.44 -0.31 -11.85
C ASN A 229 -9.92 -1.77 -11.87
N PRO A 230 -9.21 -2.68 -12.57
CA PRO A 230 -9.62 -4.08 -12.61
C PRO A 230 -9.61 -4.75 -11.23
N LEU A 231 -8.73 -4.31 -10.31
CA LEU A 231 -8.60 -4.91 -8.98
C LEU A 231 -9.82 -4.60 -8.08
N ALA A 232 -10.60 -3.58 -8.42
CA ALA A 232 -11.84 -3.24 -7.73
C ALA A 232 -13.07 -3.97 -8.31
N ASP A 233 -12.92 -4.72 -9.41
CA ASP A 233 -14.03 -5.49 -9.98
C ASP A 233 -14.46 -6.59 -8.98
N PRO A 234 -15.76 -6.71 -8.63
CA PRO A 234 -16.25 -7.75 -7.73
C PRO A 234 -15.94 -9.19 -8.19
N GLY A 235 -15.70 -9.39 -9.49
CA GLY A 235 -15.28 -10.64 -10.10
C GLY A 235 -13.77 -10.80 -10.25
N TYR A 236 -12.96 -9.83 -9.83
CA TYR A 236 -11.50 -9.96 -9.86
C TYR A 236 -11.05 -11.09 -8.93
N SER A 237 -10.20 -11.96 -9.46
CA SER A 237 -9.71 -13.15 -8.77
C SER A 237 -8.19 -13.10 -8.68
N TYR A 238 -7.67 -12.93 -7.46
CA TYR A 238 -6.21 -12.95 -7.22
C TYR A 238 -5.61 -14.33 -7.49
N ALA A 239 -6.37 -15.41 -7.28
CA ALA A 239 -5.94 -16.76 -7.63
C ALA A 239 -5.84 -16.96 -9.15
N THR A 240 -6.74 -16.34 -9.92
CA THR A 240 -6.68 -16.35 -11.40
C THR A 240 -5.53 -15.48 -11.90
N ALA A 241 -5.34 -14.29 -11.32
CA ALA A 241 -4.22 -13.42 -11.67
C ALA A 241 -2.86 -14.10 -11.42
N THR A 242 -2.70 -14.81 -10.30
CA THR A 242 -1.49 -15.60 -10.02
C THR A 242 -1.33 -16.79 -10.98
N GLN A 243 -2.43 -17.43 -11.41
CA GLN A 243 -2.37 -18.47 -12.45
C GLN A 243 -1.85 -17.91 -13.77
N GLN A 244 -2.31 -16.73 -14.19
CA GLN A 244 -1.84 -16.08 -15.42
C GLN A 244 -0.35 -15.76 -15.36
N GLN A 245 0.17 -15.40 -14.18
CA GLN A 245 1.61 -15.22 -13.98
C GLN A 245 2.38 -16.53 -14.19
N LEU A 246 1.90 -17.65 -13.63
CA LEU A 246 2.49 -18.97 -13.82
C LEU A 246 2.49 -19.37 -15.30
N ASP A 247 1.36 -19.24 -15.99
CA ASP A 247 1.23 -19.57 -17.41
C ASP A 247 2.17 -18.71 -18.28
N GLY A 248 2.36 -17.44 -17.90
CA GLY A 248 3.29 -16.53 -18.57
C GLY A 248 4.77 -16.92 -18.44
N LEU A 249 5.15 -17.62 -17.37
CA LEU A 249 6.54 -18.06 -17.17
C LEU A 249 6.97 -19.11 -18.19
N ASP A 250 6.09 -20.05 -18.52
CA ASP A 250 6.37 -21.09 -19.52
C ASP A 250 6.64 -20.46 -20.89
N PHE A 251 5.81 -19.49 -21.27
CA PHE A 251 5.99 -18.74 -22.50
C PHE A 251 7.32 -17.96 -22.49
N ALA A 252 7.62 -17.23 -21.41
CA ALA A 252 8.85 -16.47 -21.28
C ALA A 252 10.11 -17.36 -21.33
N LEU A 253 10.06 -18.56 -20.75
CA LEU A 253 11.14 -19.54 -20.83
C LEU A 253 11.31 -20.05 -22.26
N SER A 254 10.19 -20.34 -22.95
CA SER A 254 10.22 -20.81 -24.35
C SER A 254 10.81 -19.79 -25.33
N LEU A 255 10.61 -18.49 -25.05
CA LEU A 255 11.20 -17.39 -25.82
C LEU A 255 12.66 -17.09 -25.44
N GLY A 256 13.21 -17.76 -24.42
CA GLY A 256 14.53 -17.45 -23.88
C GLY A 256 14.64 -16.09 -23.20
N SER A 257 13.50 -15.45 -22.87
CA SER A 257 13.45 -14.15 -22.19
C SER A 257 13.82 -14.26 -20.70
N ILE A 258 13.74 -15.47 -20.14
CA ILE A 258 14.21 -15.78 -18.79
C ILE A 258 15.09 -17.05 -18.81
N THR A 259 16.04 -17.09 -17.88
CA THR A 259 16.86 -18.29 -17.60
C THR A 259 16.05 -19.33 -16.82
N ARG A 260 16.50 -20.59 -16.84
CA ARG A 260 15.89 -21.65 -16.04
C ARG A 260 15.86 -21.33 -14.54
N ALA A 261 16.95 -20.76 -14.01
CA ALA A 261 17.01 -20.35 -12.60
C ALA A 261 16.02 -19.22 -12.26
N GLN A 262 15.77 -18.28 -13.19
CA GLN A 262 14.74 -17.26 -13.02
C GLN A 262 13.33 -17.85 -13.10
N TYR A 263 13.11 -18.82 -13.98
CA TYR A 263 11.86 -19.55 -14.09
C TYR A 263 11.55 -20.30 -12.78
N ASP A 264 12.45 -21.15 -12.30
CA ASP A 264 12.22 -21.97 -11.09
C ASP A 264 11.96 -21.09 -9.85
N ARG A 265 12.68 -19.97 -9.71
CA ARG A 265 12.45 -18.99 -8.62
C ARG A 265 11.08 -18.32 -8.70
N GLN A 266 10.70 -17.79 -9.87
CA GLN A 266 9.41 -17.12 -10.05
C GLN A 266 8.26 -18.09 -9.91
N GLN A 267 8.40 -19.31 -10.45
CA GLN A 267 7.40 -20.36 -10.33
C GLN A 267 7.17 -20.69 -8.84
N GLY A 268 8.24 -20.85 -8.06
CA GLY A 268 8.15 -21.08 -6.62
C GLY A 268 7.39 -19.98 -5.88
N PHE A 269 7.68 -18.70 -6.17
CA PHE A 269 6.95 -17.58 -5.59
C PHE A 269 5.46 -17.58 -5.96
N TRP A 270 5.13 -17.64 -7.24
CA TRP A 270 3.74 -17.55 -7.69
C TRP A 270 2.89 -18.73 -7.24
N GLN A 271 3.48 -19.94 -7.21
CA GLN A 271 2.81 -21.12 -6.67
C GLN A 271 2.55 -20.95 -5.16
N GLY A 272 3.55 -20.49 -4.40
CA GLY A 272 3.39 -20.25 -2.96
C GLY A 272 2.32 -19.22 -2.65
N LEU A 273 2.30 -18.10 -3.37
CA LEU A 273 1.26 -17.09 -3.23
C LEU A 273 -0.12 -17.64 -3.59
N GLN A 274 -0.23 -18.38 -4.70
CA GLN A 274 -1.49 -18.98 -5.14
C GLN A 274 -2.04 -19.97 -4.11
N ASP A 275 -1.19 -20.80 -3.52
CA ASP A 275 -1.60 -21.75 -2.49
C ASP A 275 -2.04 -21.03 -1.21
N ALA A 276 -1.30 -19.99 -0.78
CA ALA A 276 -1.66 -19.16 0.37
C ALA A 276 -3.01 -18.44 0.18
N LEU A 277 -3.31 -17.98 -1.03
CA LEU A 277 -4.60 -17.36 -1.40
C LEU A 277 -5.75 -18.38 -1.30
N ARG A 278 -5.56 -19.58 -1.87
CA ARG A 278 -6.57 -20.67 -1.83
C ARG A 278 -6.87 -21.12 -0.42
N GLU A 279 -5.86 -21.30 0.42
CA GLU A 279 -6.03 -21.70 1.83
C GLU A 279 -6.87 -20.70 2.63
N ARG A 280 -6.82 -19.42 2.25
CA ARG A 280 -7.57 -18.33 2.90
C ARG A 280 -8.91 -18.03 2.25
N GLY A 281 -9.30 -18.79 1.23
CA GLY A 281 -10.54 -18.54 0.48
C GLY A 281 -10.53 -17.21 -0.29
N ALA A 282 -9.35 -16.62 -0.51
CA ALA A 282 -9.18 -15.48 -1.39
C ALA A 282 -9.22 -16.00 -2.83
N GLN A 283 -10.37 -15.85 -3.50
CA GLN A 283 -10.48 -16.16 -4.92
C GLN A 283 -9.85 -15.04 -5.74
#